data_AF-A0A1C0TSY9-F1
#
_entry.id   AF-A0A1C0TSY9-F1
#
_cell.length_a   1.000
_cell.length_b   1.000
_cell.length_c   1.000
_cell.angle_alpha   90.00
_cell.angle_beta   90.00
_cell.angle_gamma   90.00
#
_symmetry.space_group_name_H-M   'P 1'
#
loop_
_entity.id
_entity.type
_entity.pdbx_description
1 polymer ?
#
loop_
_entity_poly.entity_id
_entity_poly.type
_entity_poly.pdbx_seq_one_letter_code
_entity_poly.pdbx_strand_id
1 'polypeptide(L)'
;MTYIVIVSIVLLITILGVYMVIENNRQKARDAEKRIFNERVKDITGLYKRKISEYVDCKLIRPKHAPKFNAIVSNFFVVQSHNDENLDRLEKVSELLLMQIGSELNKCRNNDNLELLSEQLFLFAAELPSTGIAYNKTFYAEVLPALISRIQTPDTYDADSANQNADAQEDETDIEEVNSDQDNPPVQRHAADIVN
;
A
#
# COMPACT_ATOMS: atom_id res chain seq x y z
N MET A 1 -59.72 -19.37 44.02
CA MET A 1 -59.70 -18.58 42.76
C MET A 1 -58.80 -17.35 42.88
N THR A 2 -59.04 -16.42 43.81
CA THR A 2 -58.26 -15.16 43.94
C THR A 2 -56.76 -15.38 44.15
N TYR A 3 -56.36 -16.37 44.97
CA TYR A 3 -54.94 -16.67 45.21
C TYR A 3 -54.19 -17.10 43.94
N ILE A 4 -54.81 -17.93 43.10
CA ILE A 4 -54.25 -18.40 41.82
C ILE A 4 -54.06 -17.22 40.86
N VAL A 5 -55.02 -16.29 40.84
CA VAL A 5 -54.94 -15.07 40.03
C VAL A 5 -53.79 -14.17 40.49
N ILE A 6 -53.64 -13.96 41.80
CA ILE A 6 -52.55 -13.14 42.36
C ILE A 6 -51.19 -13.76 42.04
N VAL A 7 -51.03 -15.08 42.23
CA VAL A 7 -49.78 -15.79 41.89
C VAL A 7 -49.48 -15.69 40.40
N SER A 8 -50.49 -15.83 39.53
CA SER A 8 -50.32 -15.68 38.09
C SER A 8 -49.88 -14.26 37.69
N ILE A 9 -50.39 -13.23 38.35
CA ILE A 9 -50.00 -11.84 38.08
C ILE A 9 -48.55 -11.60 38.51
N VAL A 10 -48.16 -12.08 39.69
CA VAL A 10 -46.76 -11.97 40.17
C VAL A 10 -45.81 -12.72 39.23
N LEU A 11 -46.21 -13.89 38.75
CA LEU A 11 -45.44 -14.67 37.77
C LEU A 11 -45.30 -13.92 36.43
N LEU A 12 -46.37 -13.27 35.96
CA LEU A 12 -46.32 -12.49 34.72
C LEU A 12 -45.40 -11.26 34.85
N ILE A 13 -45.47 -10.54 35.97
CA ILE A 13 -44.59 -9.39 36.25
C ILE A 13 -43.13 -9.83 36.33
N THR A 14 -42.85 -10.95 36.99
CA THR A 14 -41.47 -11.48 37.11
C THR A 14 -40.91 -11.92 35.75
N ILE A 15 -41.70 -12.60 34.91
CA ILE A 15 -41.30 -12.93 33.53
C ILE A 15 -41.02 -11.65 32.72
N LEU A 16 -41.89 -10.64 32.83
CA LEU A 16 -41.72 -9.37 32.13
C LEU A 16 -40.45 -8.64 32.57
N GLY A 17 -40.15 -8.64 33.87
CA GLY A 17 -38.94 -8.06 34.43
C GLY A 17 -37.66 -8.74 33.91
N VAL A 18 -37.63 -10.08 33.91
CA VAL A 18 -36.51 -10.86 33.37
C VAL A 18 -36.33 -10.58 31.87
N TYR A 19 -37.43 -10.57 31.11
CA TYR A 19 -37.40 -10.25 29.68
C TYR A 19 -36.81 -8.87 29.41
N MET A 20 -37.21 -7.84 30.15
CA MET A 20 -36.67 -6.49 29.99
C MET A 20 -35.16 -6.42 30.27
N VAL A 21 -34.66 -7.13 31.29
CA VAL A 21 -33.23 -7.14 31.61
C VAL A 21 -32.43 -7.80 30.50
N ILE A 22 -32.89 -8.94 29.97
CA ILE A 22 -32.22 -9.64 28.86
C ILE A 22 -32.21 -8.77 27.61
N GLU A 23 -33.33 -8.15 27.26
CA GLU A 23 -33.44 -7.29 26.08
C GLU A 23 -32.54 -6.06 26.20
N ASN A 24 -32.52 -5.41 27.38
CA ASN A 24 -31.64 -4.28 27.64
C ASN A 24 -30.16 -4.68 27.55
N ASN A 25 -29.79 -5.86 28.06
CA ASN A 25 -28.41 -6.35 27.94
C ASN A 25 -28.04 -6.63 26.47
N ARG A 26 -28.95 -7.25 25.70
CA ARG A 26 -28.77 -7.47 24.27
C ARG A 26 -28.60 -6.16 23.50
N GLN A 27 -29.36 -5.14 23.85
CA GLN A 27 -29.26 -3.83 23.24
C GLN A 27 -27.94 -3.14 23.60
N LYS A 28 -27.53 -3.19 24.88
CA LYS A 28 -26.22 -2.72 25.34
C LYS A 28 -25.06 -3.40 24.61
N ALA A 29 -25.14 -4.71 24.38
CA ALA A 29 -24.12 -5.43 23.64
C ALA A 29 -23.98 -4.92 22.20
N ARG A 30 -25.11 -4.76 21.48
CA ARG A 30 -25.12 -4.20 20.12
C ARG A 30 -24.62 -2.76 20.05
N ASP A 31 -24.97 -1.95 21.06
CA ASP A 31 -24.54 -0.56 21.12
C ASP A 31 -23.05 -0.44 21.45
N ALA A 32 -22.51 -1.36 22.26
CA ALA A 32 -21.07 -1.45 22.53
C ALA A 32 -20.28 -1.81 21.26
N GLU A 33 -20.73 -2.81 20.49
CA GLU A 33 -20.11 -3.18 19.22
C GLU A 33 -20.09 -2.01 18.23
N LYS A 34 -21.23 -1.34 18.05
CA LYS A 34 -21.32 -0.14 17.19
C LYS A 34 -20.42 0.99 17.67
N ARG A 35 -20.28 1.15 18.98
CA ARG A 35 -19.41 2.18 19.56
C ARG A 35 -17.95 1.89 19.23
N ILE A 36 -17.49 0.65 19.41
CA ILE A 36 -16.12 0.23 19.08
C ILE A 36 -15.83 0.45 17.59
N PHE A 37 -16.78 0.07 16.72
CA PHE A 37 -16.65 0.29 15.29
C PHE A 37 -16.49 1.77 14.95
N ASN A 38 -17.38 2.63 15.46
CA ASN A 38 -17.33 4.06 15.19
C ASN A 38 -16.07 4.73 15.77
N GLU A 39 -15.60 4.26 16.92
CA GLU A 39 -14.34 4.71 17.53
C GLU A 39 -13.16 4.38 16.61
N ARG A 40 -13.04 3.12 16.15
CA ARG A 40 -12.00 2.73 15.18
C ARG A 40 -12.07 3.55 13.88
N VAL A 41 -13.25 3.74 13.31
CA VAL A 41 -13.42 4.57 12.10
C VAL A 41 -12.92 5.99 12.34
N LYS A 42 -13.26 6.57 13.49
CA LYS A 42 -12.85 7.92 13.88
C LYS A 42 -11.34 8.01 14.05
N ASP A 43 -10.71 7.01 14.65
CA ASP A 43 -9.27 6.97 14.88
C ASP A 43 -8.49 6.88 13.56
N ILE A 44 -8.87 5.95 12.68
CA ILE A 44 -8.28 5.80 11.34
C ILE A 44 -8.45 7.08 10.53
N THR A 45 -9.68 7.60 10.47
CA THR A 45 -9.99 8.83 9.73
C THR A 45 -9.25 10.04 10.31
N GLY A 46 -9.14 10.13 11.63
CA GLY A 46 -8.45 11.21 12.33
C GLY A 46 -6.94 11.18 12.09
N LEU A 47 -6.32 10.01 12.19
CA LEU A 47 -4.91 9.81 11.90
C LEU A 47 -4.58 10.17 10.46
N TYR A 48 -5.40 9.70 9.51
CA TYR A 48 -5.24 10.00 8.10
C TYR A 48 -5.33 11.50 7.82
N LYS A 49 -6.39 12.17 8.29
CA LYS A 49 -6.58 13.61 8.09
C LYS A 49 -5.43 14.43 8.68
N ARG A 50 -4.94 14.05 9.86
CA ARG A 50 -3.78 14.68 10.50
C ARG A 50 -2.52 14.55 9.65
N LYS A 51 -2.26 13.37 9.08
CA LYS A 51 -1.12 13.14 8.19
C LYS A 51 -1.22 13.92 6.88
N ILE A 52 -2.42 13.99 6.28
CA ILE A 52 -2.66 14.85 5.11
C ILE A 52 -2.39 16.33 5.46
N SER A 53 -2.82 16.81 6.64
CA SER A 53 -2.49 18.17 7.09
C SER A 53 -0.98 18.39 7.23
N GLU A 54 -0.25 17.42 7.80
CA GLU A 54 1.21 17.47 7.90
C GLU A 54 1.87 17.61 6.50
N TYR A 55 1.40 16.87 5.49
CA TYR A 55 1.89 17.00 4.12
C TYR A 55 1.51 18.33 3.46
N VAL A 56 0.41 18.96 3.87
CA VAL A 56 0.06 20.32 3.43
C VAL A 56 1.01 21.34 4.04
N ASP A 57 1.34 21.20 5.32
CA ASP A 57 2.26 22.09 6.03
C ASP A 57 3.69 21.99 5.46
N CYS A 58 4.10 20.80 5.04
CA CYS A 58 5.36 20.56 4.31
C CYS A 58 5.35 21.09 2.86
N LYS A 59 4.28 21.77 2.41
CA LYS A 59 4.08 22.24 1.02
C LYS A 59 4.09 21.14 -0.04
N LEU A 60 3.95 19.88 0.35
CA LEU A 60 3.87 18.76 -0.59
C LEU A 60 2.51 18.72 -1.28
N ILE A 61 1.45 18.92 -0.51
CA ILE A 61 0.06 19.01 -0.98
C ILE A 61 -0.40 20.47 -0.89
N ARG A 62 -0.94 21.03 -1.98
CA ARG A 62 -1.56 22.36 -1.88
C ARG A 62 -2.84 22.28 -1.04
N PRO A 63 -3.13 23.27 -0.17
CA PRO A 63 -4.34 23.28 0.66
C PRO A 63 -5.65 23.06 -0.12
N LYS A 64 -5.70 23.53 -1.37
CA LYS A 64 -6.84 23.35 -2.29
C LYS A 64 -7.16 21.88 -2.58
N HIS A 65 -6.17 20.98 -2.54
CA HIS A 65 -6.33 19.56 -2.84
C HIS A 65 -6.56 18.70 -1.61
N ALA A 66 -6.25 19.19 -0.40
CA ALA A 66 -6.45 18.46 0.86
C ALA A 66 -7.88 17.92 1.05
N PRO A 67 -8.96 18.65 0.69
CA PRO A 67 -10.32 18.11 0.77
C PRO A 67 -10.53 16.87 -0.09
N LYS A 68 -9.86 16.75 -1.24
CA LYS A 68 -9.95 15.57 -2.11
C LYS A 68 -9.30 14.34 -1.48
N PHE A 69 -8.14 14.50 -0.87
CA PHE A 69 -7.52 13.42 -0.09
C PHE A 69 -8.39 12.99 1.08
N ASN A 70 -8.99 13.95 1.79
CA ASN A 70 -9.87 13.69 2.92
C ASN A 70 -11.20 13.03 2.50
N ALA A 71 -11.64 13.21 1.25
CA ALA A 71 -12.82 12.56 0.71
C ALA A 71 -12.65 11.03 0.61
N ILE A 72 -11.43 10.54 0.42
CA ILE A 72 -11.12 9.09 0.36
C ILE A 72 -11.60 8.38 1.62
N VAL A 73 -11.33 8.92 2.80
CA VAL A 73 -11.75 8.32 4.08
C VAL A 73 -13.17 8.75 4.48
N SER A 74 -13.60 9.97 4.09
CA SER A 74 -14.90 10.51 4.52
C SER A 74 -16.08 9.91 3.74
N ASN A 75 -15.88 9.52 2.49
CA ASN A 75 -16.94 8.95 1.64
C ASN A 75 -16.99 7.41 1.68
N PHE A 76 -16.04 6.75 2.34
CA PHE A 76 -15.92 5.29 2.30
C PHE A 76 -17.20 4.59 2.76
N PHE A 77 -17.71 4.92 3.96
CA PHE A 77 -18.94 4.33 4.50
C PHE A 77 -20.23 4.99 4.00
N VAL A 78 -20.15 5.96 3.09
CA VAL A 78 -21.36 6.51 2.43
C VAL A 78 -21.92 5.50 1.44
N VAL A 79 -21.04 4.76 0.76
CA VAL A 79 -21.41 3.80 -0.29
C VAL A 79 -21.14 2.35 0.14
N GLN A 80 -20.22 2.13 1.09
CA GLN A 80 -19.91 0.79 1.61
C GLN A 80 -20.72 0.46 2.87
N SER A 81 -21.02 -0.82 3.07
CA SER A 81 -21.65 -1.31 4.29
C SER A 81 -20.71 -1.18 5.49
N HIS A 82 -21.29 -0.87 6.66
CA HIS A 82 -20.59 -0.89 7.94
C HIS A 82 -20.36 -2.33 8.39
N ASN A 83 -19.21 -2.89 8.06
CA ASN A 83 -18.74 -4.20 8.51
C ASN A 83 -17.23 -4.16 8.80
N ASP A 84 -16.76 -5.14 9.56
CA ASP A 84 -15.35 -5.19 9.98
C ASP A 84 -14.41 -5.39 8.79
N GLU A 85 -14.81 -6.15 7.76
CA GLU A 85 -13.99 -6.34 6.55
C GLU A 85 -13.74 -5.02 5.81
N ASN A 86 -14.76 -4.17 5.68
CA ASN A 86 -14.61 -2.86 5.05
C ASN A 86 -13.85 -1.89 5.96
N LEU A 87 -13.97 -2.02 7.29
CA LEU A 87 -13.13 -1.27 8.22
C LEU A 87 -11.65 -1.59 8.04
N ASP A 88 -11.30 -2.87 7.98
CA ASP A 88 -9.93 -3.31 7.75
C ASP A 88 -9.44 -2.90 6.34
N ARG A 89 -10.33 -2.86 5.34
CA ARG A 89 -10.01 -2.34 4.01
C ARG A 89 -9.72 -0.84 4.03
N LEU A 90 -10.52 -0.05 4.74
CA LEU A 90 -10.29 1.39 4.93
C LEU A 90 -8.92 1.62 5.59
N GLU A 91 -8.61 0.86 6.63
CA GLU A 91 -7.32 0.90 7.33
C GLU A 91 -6.18 0.64 6.35
N LYS A 92 -6.18 -0.51 5.67
CA LYS A 92 -5.16 -0.90 4.69
C LYS A 92 -4.96 0.13 3.58
N VAL A 93 -6.04 0.64 3.00
CA VAL A 93 -5.97 1.63 1.91
C VAL A 93 -5.39 2.95 2.42
N SER A 94 -5.82 3.38 3.61
CA SER A 94 -5.31 4.61 4.22
C SER A 94 -3.81 4.51 4.54
N GLU A 95 -3.38 3.38 5.09
CA GLU A 95 -1.98 3.10 5.37
C GLU A 95 -1.15 2.99 4.09
N LEU A 96 -1.66 2.32 3.06
CA LEU A 96 -0.98 2.18 1.78
C LEU A 96 -0.65 3.55 1.17
N LEU A 97 -1.62 4.48 1.14
CA LEU A 97 -1.39 5.83 0.61
C LEU A 97 -0.39 6.61 1.47
N LEU A 98 -0.53 6.57 2.80
CA LEU A 98 0.37 7.28 3.71
C LEU A 98 1.80 6.73 3.64
N MET A 99 1.94 5.41 3.55
CA MET A 99 3.23 4.74 3.40
C MET A 99 3.87 5.10 2.05
N GLN A 100 3.11 5.10 0.96
CA GLN A 100 3.61 5.47 -0.35
C GLN A 100 4.09 6.92 -0.37
N ILE A 101 3.26 7.87 0.09
CA ILE A 101 3.65 9.29 0.16
C ILE A 101 4.86 9.46 1.09
N GLY A 102 4.90 8.78 2.23
CA GLY A 102 6.02 8.84 3.17
C GLY A 102 7.32 8.30 2.57
N SER A 103 7.26 7.19 1.84
CA SER A 103 8.41 6.57 1.18
C SER A 103 8.94 7.45 0.07
N GLU A 104 8.07 7.95 -0.82
CA GLU A 104 8.46 8.87 -1.89
C GLU A 104 8.98 10.20 -1.34
N LEU A 105 8.39 10.74 -0.27
CA LEU A 105 8.90 11.95 0.38
C LEU A 105 10.33 11.76 0.90
N ASN A 106 10.62 10.59 1.47
CA ASN A 106 11.97 10.26 1.93
C ASN A 106 12.96 10.13 0.77
N LYS A 107 12.54 9.52 -0.35
CA LYS A 107 13.36 9.44 -1.58
C LYS A 107 13.62 10.83 -2.18
N CYS A 108 12.58 11.65 -2.33
CA CYS A 108 12.68 12.99 -2.92
C CYS A 108 13.52 13.95 -2.08
N ARG A 109 13.56 13.77 -0.76
CA ARG A 109 14.44 14.54 0.12
C ARG A 109 15.93 14.31 -0.16
N ASN A 110 16.29 13.14 -0.67
CA ASN A 110 17.68 12.80 -1.01
C ASN A 110 18.03 13.15 -2.46
N ASN A 111 17.04 13.28 -3.34
CA ASN A 111 17.21 13.45 -4.79
C ASN A 111 16.78 14.84 -5.29
N ASP A 112 16.42 15.78 -4.41
CA ASP A 112 15.87 17.11 -4.71
C ASP A 112 14.64 17.15 -5.65
N ASN A 113 13.98 16.01 -5.86
CA ASN A 113 12.83 15.85 -6.76
C ASN A 113 11.47 16.14 -6.09
N LEU A 114 11.44 17.03 -5.08
CA LEU A 114 10.23 17.33 -4.31
C LEU A 114 9.11 17.93 -5.17
N GLU A 115 9.47 18.75 -6.16
CA GLU A 115 8.52 19.38 -7.07
C GLU A 115 7.79 18.34 -7.95
N LEU A 116 8.54 17.34 -8.45
CA LEU A 116 7.99 16.25 -9.24
C LEU A 116 7.01 15.41 -8.42
N LEU A 117 7.32 15.12 -7.15
CA LEU A 117 6.39 14.43 -6.25
C LEU A 117 5.12 15.25 -6.00
N SER A 118 5.26 16.57 -5.83
CA SER A 118 4.10 17.46 -5.68
C SER A 118 3.20 17.45 -6.93
N GLU A 119 3.80 17.39 -8.11
CA GLU A 119 3.08 17.27 -9.38
C GLU A 119 2.37 15.91 -9.52
N GLN A 120 3.04 14.80 -9.19
CA GLN A 120 2.40 13.48 -9.19
C GLN A 120 1.23 13.40 -8.21
N LEU A 121 1.38 14.01 -7.04
CA LEU A 121 0.32 14.06 -6.03
C LEU A 121 -0.84 14.98 -6.46
N PHE A 122 -0.56 16.00 -7.27
CA PHE A 122 -1.57 16.79 -7.95
C PHE A 122 -2.34 15.98 -9.01
N LEU A 123 -1.63 15.21 -9.85
CA LEU A 123 -2.25 14.32 -10.83
C LEU A 123 -3.13 13.27 -10.16
N PHE A 124 -2.62 12.65 -9.08
CA PHE A 124 -3.41 11.76 -8.23
C PHE A 124 -4.69 12.43 -7.74
N ALA A 125 -4.59 13.64 -7.18
CA ALA A 125 -5.76 14.39 -6.72
C ALA A 125 -6.70 14.81 -7.86
N ALA A 126 -6.23 14.87 -9.10
CA ALA A 126 -7.06 15.15 -10.28
C ALA A 126 -7.86 13.91 -10.71
N GLU A 127 -7.27 12.72 -10.60
CA GLU A 127 -7.91 11.43 -10.95
C GLU A 127 -8.90 10.93 -9.88
N LEU A 128 -8.86 11.50 -8.67
CA LEU A 128 -9.85 11.18 -7.63
C LEU A 128 -11.28 11.56 -8.04
N PRO A 129 -12.28 10.70 -7.75
CA PRO A 129 -13.66 10.99 -8.06
C PRO A 129 -14.17 12.25 -7.34
N SER A 130 -14.90 13.09 -8.08
CA SER A 130 -15.53 14.30 -7.54
C SER A 130 -16.86 14.01 -6.83
N THR A 131 -17.54 12.92 -7.19
CA THR A 131 -18.83 12.53 -6.64
C THR A 131 -18.67 11.47 -5.57
N GLY A 132 -19.40 11.61 -4.45
CA GLY A 132 -19.36 10.65 -3.34
C GLY A 132 -19.75 9.22 -3.73
N ILE A 133 -20.65 9.07 -4.72
CA ILE A 133 -21.17 7.76 -5.18
C ILE A 133 -20.09 6.94 -5.89
N ALA A 134 -19.09 7.59 -6.48
CA ALA A 134 -18.00 6.92 -7.20
C ALA A 134 -16.98 6.25 -6.26
N TYR A 135 -17.04 6.51 -4.95
CA TYR A 135 -16.26 5.83 -3.91
C TYR A 135 -16.86 4.44 -3.59
N ASN A 136 -17.01 3.61 -4.61
CA ASN A 136 -17.59 2.27 -4.53
C ASN A 136 -16.53 1.19 -4.25
N LYS A 137 -16.95 -0.08 -4.16
CA LYS A 137 -16.05 -1.20 -3.83
C LYS A 137 -14.94 -1.36 -4.88
N THR A 138 -15.28 -1.24 -6.15
CA THR A 138 -14.33 -1.31 -7.27
C THR A 138 -13.29 -0.20 -7.19
N PHE A 139 -13.69 1.01 -6.81
CA PHE A 139 -12.75 2.10 -6.62
C PHE A 139 -11.69 1.76 -5.55
N TYR A 140 -12.09 1.30 -4.37
CA TYR A 140 -11.14 0.98 -3.30
C TYR A 140 -10.35 -0.32 -3.53
N ALA A 141 -10.89 -1.26 -4.30
CA ALA A 141 -10.25 -2.56 -4.55
C ALA A 141 -9.27 -2.52 -5.72
N GLU A 142 -9.57 -1.75 -6.78
CA GLU A 142 -8.84 -1.83 -8.05
C GLU A 142 -8.23 -0.47 -8.43
N VAL A 143 -9.05 0.58 -8.43
CA VAL A 143 -8.66 1.89 -8.97
C VAL A 143 -7.68 2.60 -8.04
N LEU A 144 -8.03 2.76 -6.77
CA LEU A 144 -7.24 3.52 -5.81
C LEU A 144 -5.85 2.91 -5.56
N PRO A 145 -5.69 1.58 -5.37
CA PRO A 145 -4.35 0.98 -5.29
C PRO A 145 -3.51 1.22 -6.54
N ALA A 146 -4.11 1.14 -7.74
CA ALA A 146 -3.41 1.44 -8.99
C ALA A 146 -2.96 2.91 -9.06
N LEU A 147 -3.83 3.85 -8.67
CA LEU A 147 -3.46 5.27 -8.59
C LEU A 147 -2.33 5.51 -7.57
N ILE A 148 -2.37 4.83 -6.42
CA ILE A 148 -1.31 4.94 -5.39
C ILE A 148 0.03 4.48 -5.95
N SER A 149 0.05 3.35 -6.67
CA SER A 149 1.29 2.82 -7.28
C SER A 149 1.93 3.78 -8.28
N ARG A 150 1.14 4.68 -8.88
CA ARG A 150 1.61 5.67 -9.86
C ARG A 150 2.25 6.91 -9.24
N ILE A 151 2.13 7.11 -7.92
CA ILE A 151 2.77 8.24 -7.20
C ILE A 151 4.30 8.10 -7.17
N GLN A 152 4.84 6.94 -7.60
CA GLN A 152 6.28 6.68 -7.68
C GLN A 152 7.02 7.70 -8.55
N THR A 153 8.07 8.28 -7.99
CA THR A 153 9.06 9.06 -8.74
C THR A 153 10.12 8.12 -9.33
N PRO A 154 10.72 8.44 -10.48
CA PRO A 154 11.81 7.62 -11.03
C PRO A 154 12.92 7.47 -9.99
N ASP A 155 13.33 6.24 -9.72
CA ASP A 155 14.53 5.99 -8.93
C ASP A 155 15.73 6.49 -9.75
N THR A 156 16.34 7.60 -9.37
CA THR A 156 17.58 8.08 -9.98
C THR A 156 18.75 7.21 -9.51
N TYR A 157 18.75 5.94 -9.89
CA TYR A 157 19.88 5.02 -9.69
C TYR A 157 20.16 4.20 -10.94
N ASP A 158 20.16 4.84 -12.12
CA ASP A 158 20.64 4.21 -13.37
C ASP A 158 21.37 5.23 -14.24
N ALA A 159 22.35 5.93 -13.67
CA ALA A 159 23.31 6.73 -14.42
C ALA A 159 24.73 6.13 -14.47
N ASP A 160 25.01 5.01 -13.78
CA ASP A 160 26.34 4.38 -13.78
C ASP A 160 26.39 2.97 -14.43
N SER A 161 25.26 2.40 -14.85
CA SER A 161 25.22 1.03 -15.40
C SER A 161 25.33 0.97 -16.94
N ALA A 162 25.34 2.11 -17.64
CA ALA A 162 25.18 2.16 -19.10
C ALA A 162 26.43 2.57 -19.88
N ASN A 163 27.63 2.57 -19.26
CA ASN A 163 28.86 2.97 -19.96
C ASN A 163 30.06 2.03 -19.76
N GLN A 164 29.80 0.71 -19.67
CA GLN A 164 30.82 -0.32 -19.88
C GLN A 164 30.19 -1.48 -20.63
N ASN A 165 30.05 -1.36 -21.95
CA ASN A 165 29.92 -2.48 -22.90
C ASN A 165 29.98 -1.93 -24.33
N ALA A 166 31.09 -1.27 -24.66
CA ALA A 166 31.46 -0.92 -26.03
C ALA A 166 32.98 -0.88 -26.13
N ASP A 167 33.62 -2.04 -26.06
CA ASP A 167 34.75 -2.46 -26.91
C ASP A 167 35.40 -3.72 -26.34
N ALA A 168 35.20 -4.86 -27.02
CA ALA A 168 36.08 -6.02 -26.93
C ALA A 168 35.83 -6.98 -28.11
N GLN A 169 36.37 -6.62 -29.27
CA GLN A 169 36.79 -7.50 -30.36
C GLN A 169 37.90 -6.69 -31.06
N GLU A 170 39.15 -7.13 -31.28
CA GLU A 170 39.77 -8.44 -31.46
C GLU A 170 41.27 -8.34 -31.11
N ASP A 171 41.90 -9.52 -30.99
CA ASP A 171 43.33 -9.84 -31.16
C ASP A 171 44.38 -9.22 -30.22
N GLU A 172 45.01 -10.09 -29.43
CA GLU A 172 46.47 -10.24 -29.45
C GLU A 172 46.91 -11.57 -28.78
N THR A 173 47.72 -12.32 -29.52
CA THR A 173 48.51 -13.47 -29.07
C THR A 173 49.53 -13.05 -28.02
N ASP A 174 49.74 -13.85 -26.97
CA ASP A 174 51.10 -14.13 -26.50
C ASP A 174 51.22 -15.39 -25.64
N ILE A 175 52.41 -15.96 -25.74
CA ILE A 175 52.89 -17.28 -25.33
C ILE A 175 53.30 -17.27 -23.85
N GLU A 176 53.04 -18.36 -23.10
CA GLU A 176 53.89 -18.75 -21.96
C GLU A 176 53.93 -20.29 -21.76
N GLU A 177 55.12 -20.86 -21.94
CA GLU A 177 55.54 -22.20 -21.48
C GLU A 177 55.64 -22.22 -19.95
N VAL A 178 55.13 -23.28 -19.27
CA VAL A 178 55.93 -24.12 -18.33
C VAL A 178 55.31 -25.53 -18.21
N ASN A 179 56.02 -26.46 -18.83
CA ASN A 179 56.30 -27.88 -18.58
C ASN A 179 55.73 -28.61 -17.32
N SER A 180 55.23 -29.84 -17.51
CA SER A 180 55.38 -30.99 -16.58
C SER A 180 55.09 -32.32 -17.31
N ASP A 181 56.19 -32.98 -17.70
CA ASP A 181 56.46 -34.44 -17.81
C ASP A 181 55.32 -35.43 -18.14
N GLN A 182 55.39 -36.08 -19.32
CA GLN A 182 55.34 -37.55 -19.39
C GLN A 182 55.90 -38.13 -20.72
N ASP A 183 57.12 -38.69 -20.63
CA ASP A 183 57.56 -40.02 -21.11
C ASP A 183 57.32 -40.48 -22.58
N ASN A 184 58.37 -40.34 -23.43
CA ASN A 184 58.94 -41.31 -24.42
C ASN A 184 58.11 -41.92 -25.61
N PRO A 185 58.74 -42.47 -26.69
CA PRO A 185 59.76 -41.96 -27.63
C PRO A 185 59.37 -42.32 -29.14
N PRO A 186 60.28 -42.57 -30.12
CA PRO A 186 60.81 -41.58 -31.06
C PRO A 186 60.57 -41.89 -32.57
N VAL A 187 61.09 -41.00 -33.43
CA VAL A 187 61.55 -41.22 -34.84
C VAL A 187 60.51 -41.03 -35.96
N GLN A 188 60.70 -40.03 -36.84
CA GLN A 188 61.37 -40.21 -38.15
C GLN A 188 61.61 -38.87 -38.87
N ARG A 189 62.85 -38.69 -39.35
CA ARG A 189 63.28 -37.62 -40.27
C ARG A 189 62.67 -37.85 -41.65
N HIS A 190 62.28 -36.79 -42.36
CA HIS A 190 62.50 -36.69 -43.81
C HIS A 190 62.74 -35.24 -44.24
N ALA A 191 63.67 -35.10 -45.16
CA ALA A 191 64.26 -33.88 -45.69
C ALA A 191 63.71 -33.57 -47.09
N ALA A 192 64.11 -32.39 -47.60
CA ALA A 192 64.09 -31.94 -49.00
C ALA A 192 62.69 -31.58 -49.54
N ASP A 193 62.47 -30.63 -50.45
CA ASP A 193 63.28 -29.86 -51.41
C ASP A 193 62.52 -28.53 -51.67
N ILE A 194 63.16 -27.35 -51.81
CA ILE A 194 63.57 -26.68 -53.06
C ILE A 194 62.49 -26.65 -54.16
N VAL A 195 62.15 -25.44 -54.66
CA VAL A 195 62.36 -24.98 -56.06
C VAL A 195 61.51 -23.73 -56.38
N ASN A 196 62.26 -22.70 -56.83
CA ASN A 196 61.97 -21.51 -57.64
C ASN A 196 60.84 -20.54 -57.27
#